data_AF-A0A921F1S7-F1
#
_entry.id   AF-A0A921F1S7-F1
#
_cell.length_a   1.000
_cell.length_b   1.000
_cell.length_c   1.000
_cell.angle_alpha   90.00
_cell.angle_beta   90.00
_cell.angle_gamma   90.00
#
_symmetry.space_group_name_H-M   'P 1'
#
loop_
_entity.id
_entity.type
_entity.pdbx_description
1 polymer ?
#
loop_
_entity_poly.entity_id
_entity_poly.type
_entity_poly.pdbx_seq_one_letter_code
_entity_poly.pdbx_strand_id
1 'polypeptide(L)'
;MANMTKLKLTFGDVTLGVSGDHFRYLFAYDRGGLESLVRDGKEWLYRTPVPAFWRATTDNDRGNGFSRRSAMWLGADMFTQCTHVAVAVNDRAIPLPIAPENNRYTDHETAEKVAITFTYTTPTVPTTTVDVTYQV
;
A
#
# COMPACT_ATOMS: atom_id res chain seq x y z
N MET A 1 -28.13 -3.58 16.26
CA MET A 1 -26.79 -4.02 15.83
C MET A 1 -26.64 -3.57 14.39
N ALA A 2 -25.66 -2.73 14.07
CA ALA A 2 -25.46 -2.26 12.70
C ALA A 2 -25.14 -3.47 11.81
N ASN A 3 -25.87 -3.61 10.70
CA ASN A 3 -25.64 -4.65 9.70
C ASN A 3 -24.35 -4.26 8.95
N MET A 4 -23.17 -4.56 9.53
CA MET A 4 -21.89 -4.34 8.86
C MET A 4 -21.79 -5.36 7.73
N THR A 5 -21.91 -4.88 6.50
CA THR A 5 -21.60 -5.68 5.30
C THR A 5 -20.18 -6.22 5.47
N LYS A 6 -20.04 -7.54 5.54
CA LYS A 6 -18.72 -8.18 5.63
C LYS A 6 -17.94 -7.94 4.35
N LEU A 7 -16.65 -7.65 4.49
CA LEU A 7 -15.71 -7.60 3.39
C LEU A 7 -15.57 -9.00 2.81
N LYS A 8 -15.57 -9.12 1.48
CA LYS A 8 -15.15 -10.33 0.77
C LYS A 8 -13.67 -10.20 0.40
N LEU A 9 -12.89 -11.21 0.78
CA LEU A 9 -11.46 -11.28 0.52
C LEU A 9 -11.16 -12.24 -0.63
N THR A 10 -10.11 -11.96 -1.39
CA THR A 10 -9.60 -12.85 -2.43
C THR A 10 -8.08 -12.85 -2.35
N PHE A 11 -7.51 -14.00 -1.94
CA PHE A 11 -6.08 -14.17 -1.77
C PHE A 11 -5.49 -14.76 -3.06
N GLY A 12 -4.72 -13.96 -3.80
CA GLY A 12 -4.01 -14.38 -5.01
C GLY A 12 -2.51 -14.50 -4.77
N ASP A 13 -1.80 -15.11 -5.73
CA ASP A 13 -0.34 -15.34 -5.64
C ASP A 13 0.46 -14.07 -5.37
N VAL A 14 0.02 -12.94 -5.95
CA VAL A 14 0.71 -11.64 -5.90
C VAL A 14 -0.21 -10.50 -5.46
N THR A 15 -1.47 -10.79 -5.09
CA THR A 15 -2.45 -9.75 -4.75
C THR A 15 -3.38 -10.12 -3.59
N LEU A 16 -3.90 -9.11 -2.92
CA LEU A 16 -5.06 -9.18 -2.04
C LEU A 16 -6.21 -8.38 -2.66
N GLY A 17 -7.28 -9.06 -3.04
CA GLY A 17 -8.55 -8.43 -3.38
C GLY A 17 -9.40 -8.20 -2.13
N VAL A 18 -9.94 -7.00 -1.98
CA VAL A 18 -10.91 -6.65 -0.93
C VAL A 18 -12.12 -6.00 -1.58
N SER A 19 -13.32 -6.51 -1.30
CA SER A 19 -14.55 -6.00 -1.90
C SER A 19 -15.67 -5.86 -0.88
N GLY A 20 -16.50 -4.84 -1.09
CA GLY A 20 -17.76 -4.60 -0.38
C GLY A 20 -18.83 -4.16 -1.37
N ASP A 21 -20.00 -3.70 -0.88
CA ASP A 21 -21.18 -3.44 -1.72
C ASP A 21 -20.92 -2.51 -2.92
N HIS A 22 -20.10 -1.47 -2.72
CA HIS A 22 -19.88 -0.41 -3.72
C HIS A 22 -18.41 -0.16 -4.05
N PHE A 23 -17.50 -1.03 -3.60
CA PHE A 23 -16.08 -0.87 -3.85
C PHE A 23 -15.34 -2.19 -4.05
N ARG A 24 -14.25 -2.14 -4.81
CA ARG A 24 -13.29 -3.23 -4.98
C ARG A 24 -11.89 -2.65 -5.01
N TYR A 25 -11.03 -3.16 -4.15
CA TYR A 25 -9.63 -2.75 -4.03
C TYR A 25 -8.74 -3.93 -4.36
N LEU A 26 -7.65 -3.66 -5.08
CA LEU A 26 -6.62 -4.65 -5.36
C LEU A 26 -5.30 -4.15 -4.82
N PHE A 27 -4.77 -4.83 -3.81
CA PHE A 27 -3.44 -4.57 -3.30
C PHE A 27 -2.46 -5.53 -3.98
N ALA A 28 -1.41 -4.99 -4.57
CA ALA A 28 -0.38 -5.76 -5.26
C ALA A 28 0.88 -5.85 -4.38
N TYR A 29 1.26 -7.07 -4.03
CA TYR A 29 2.43 -7.32 -3.18
C TYR A 29 3.74 -7.02 -3.92
N ASP A 30 3.77 -7.29 -5.23
CA ASP A 30 4.92 -7.13 -6.11
C ASP A 30 5.14 -5.66 -6.55
N ARG A 31 4.05 -4.90 -6.72
CA ARG A 31 4.10 -3.45 -6.95
C ARG A 31 4.26 -2.66 -5.64
N GLY A 32 3.98 -3.31 -4.52
CA GLY A 32 4.11 -2.74 -3.20
C GLY A 32 3.09 -1.63 -2.95
N GLY A 33 1.79 -1.87 -3.18
CA GLY A 33 0.76 -0.92 -2.80
C GLY A 33 -0.64 -1.22 -3.34
N LEU A 34 -1.51 -0.21 -3.30
CA LEU A 34 -2.88 -0.28 -3.81
C LEU A 34 -2.88 -0.03 -5.33
N GLU A 35 -3.04 -1.07 -6.13
CA GLU A 35 -2.95 -1.01 -7.60
C GLU A 35 -4.29 -0.59 -8.24
N SER A 36 -5.43 -0.92 -7.62
CA SER A 36 -6.76 -0.56 -8.12
C SER A 36 -7.67 -0.09 -6.98
N LEU A 37 -8.39 1.02 -7.21
CA LEU A 37 -9.39 1.57 -6.32
C LEU A 37 -10.68 1.79 -7.13
N VAL A 38 -11.51 0.75 -7.23
CA VAL A 38 -12.81 0.86 -7.87
C VAL A 38 -13.86 1.26 -6.83
N ARG A 39 -14.62 2.31 -7.12
CA ARG A 39 -15.79 2.72 -6.35
C ARG A 39 -16.92 3.11 -7.28
N ASP A 40 -18.12 2.60 -7.01
CA ASP A 40 -19.33 2.84 -7.83
C ASP A 40 -19.11 2.55 -9.32
N GLY A 41 -18.36 1.47 -9.61
CA GLY A 41 -18.05 1.02 -10.96
C GLY A 41 -16.97 1.83 -11.69
N LYS A 42 -16.32 2.81 -11.03
CA LYS A 42 -15.26 3.65 -11.62
C LYS A 42 -13.91 3.38 -10.98
N GLU A 43 -12.88 3.24 -11.79
CA GLU A 43 -11.47 3.19 -11.36
C GLU A 43 -10.98 4.61 -11.05
N TRP A 44 -10.29 4.77 -9.92
CA TRP A 44 -9.77 6.04 -9.44
C TRP A 44 -8.24 6.12 -9.47
N LEU A 45 -7.55 4.99 -9.57
CA LEU A 45 -6.09 4.95 -9.63
C LEU A 45 -5.61 4.73 -11.05
N TYR A 46 -4.62 5.53 -11.42
CA TYR A 46 -3.82 5.32 -12.64
C TYR A 46 -2.61 4.40 -12.39
N ARG A 47 -2.08 4.41 -11.16
CA ARG A 47 -0.92 3.62 -10.72
C ARG A 47 -0.93 3.50 -9.20
N THR A 48 -0.20 2.51 -8.68
CA THR A 48 0.04 2.38 -7.24
C THR A 48 0.60 3.68 -6.64
N PRO A 49 -0.05 4.24 -5.58
CA PRO A 49 0.50 5.36 -4.85
C PRO A 49 1.71 4.91 -4.04
N VAL A 50 2.73 5.76 -4.00
CA VAL A 50 3.99 5.55 -3.26
C VAL A 50 4.25 6.74 -2.34
N PRO A 51 5.03 6.57 -1.26
CA PRO A 51 5.45 7.70 -0.42
C PRO A 51 6.13 8.81 -1.24
N ALA A 52 5.78 10.06 -0.95
CA ALA A 52 6.39 11.24 -1.57
C ALA A 52 7.27 11.97 -0.54
N PHE A 53 8.52 12.24 -0.91
CA PHE A 53 9.53 12.89 -0.09
C PHE A 53 10.04 14.19 -0.68
N TRP A 54 9.67 14.50 -1.93
CA TRP A 54 10.07 15.71 -2.61
C TRP A 54 8.88 16.56 -3.04
N ARG A 55 9.14 17.86 -3.23
CA ARG A 55 8.18 18.81 -3.78
C ARG A 55 8.86 19.72 -4.79
N ALA A 56 8.06 20.33 -5.65
CA ALA A 56 8.54 21.39 -6.53
C ALA A 56 9.19 22.52 -5.73
N THR A 57 10.33 23.00 -6.21
CA THR A 57 11.15 24.01 -5.51
C THR A 57 10.71 25.43 -5.87
N THR A 58 10.61 26.26 -4.83
CA THR A 58 10.27 27.69 -4.91
C THR A 58 11.54 28.54 -5.03
N ASP A 59 11.40 29.84 -5.32
CA ASP A 59 12.57 30.74 -5.35
C ASP A 59 13.22 30.91 -3.98
N ASN A 60 12.45 30.83 -2.89
CA ASN A 60 13.00 30.83 -1.53
C ASN A 60 13.86 29.59 -1.25
N ASP A 61 13.48 28.43 -1.79
CA ASP A 61 14.26 27.19 -1.69
C ASP A 61 15.60 27.31 -2.44
N ARG A 62 15.59 27.98 -3.60
CA ARG A 62 16.81 28.28 -4.36
C ARG A 62 17.70 29.25 -3.58
N GLY A 63 17.12 30.33 -3.05
CA GLY A 63 17.81 31.34 -2.26
C GLY A 63 18.47 30.79 -0.99
N ASN A 64 17.83 29.82 -0.33
CA ASN A 64 18.37 29.18 0.89
C ASN A 64 19.20 27.90 0.61
N GLY A 65 19.35 27.49 -0.65
CA GLY A 65 20.10 26.30 -1.04
C GLY A 65 19.46 24.95 -0.68
N PHE A 66 18.14 24.88 -0.49
CA PHE A 66 17.39 23.66 -0.14
C PHE A 66 17.72 22.48 -1.05
N SER A 67 17.68 22.66 -2.38
CA SER A 67 17.97 21.56 -3.32
C SER A 67 19.32 20.89 -3.09
N ARG A 68 20.34 21.66 -2.71
CA ARG A 68 21.68 21.13 -2.42
C ARG A 68 21.72 20.43 -1.07
N ARG A 69 21.15 21.05 -0.04
CA ARG A 69 21.17 20.51 1.34
C ARG A 69 20.27 19.29 1.53
N SER A 70 19.24 19.15 0.69
CA SER A 70 18.20 18.13 0.81
C SER A 70 18.17 17.14 -0.36
N ALA A 71 19.18 17.15 -1.24
CA ALA A 71 19.21 16.34 -2.47
C ALA A 71 18.88 14.85 -2.26
N MET A 72 19.27 14.27 -1.12
CA MET A 72 18.97 12.88 -0.78
C MET A 72 17.45 12.58 -0.79
N TRP A 73 16.61 13.55 -0.45
CA TRP A 73 15.16 13.38 -0.40
C TRP A 73 14.51 13.32 -1.79
N LEU A 74 15.13 13.94 -2.81
CA LEU A 74 14.74 13.68 -4.20
C LEU A 74 15.09 12.26 -4.61
N GLY A 75 16.26 11.76 -4.19
CA GLY A 75 16.62 10.36 -4.38
C GLY A 75 15.65 9.41 -3.66
N ALA A 76 15.22 9.75 -2.45
CA ALA A 76 14.19 9.01 -1.73
C ALA A 76 12.87 8.97 -2.48
N ASP A 77 12.40 10.11 -3.00
CA ASP A 77 11.15 10.21 -3.77
C ASP A 77 11.15 9.32 -5.03
N MET A 78 12.28 9.27 -5.73
CA MET A 78 12.37 8.57 -7.01
C MET A 78 12.72 7.09 -6.91
N PHE A 79 13.43 6.67 -5.87
CA PHE A 79 14.08 5.34 -5.81
C PHE A 79 13.79 4.59 -4.51
N THR A 80 12.61 4.82 -3.91
CA THR A 80 12.13 4.03 -2.77
C THR A 80 11.79 2.60 -3.21
N GLN A 81 12.06 1.62 -2.35
CA GLN A 81 11.77 0.21 -2.59
C GLN A 81 10.82 -0.34 -1.51
N CYS A 82 9.77 -1.05 -1.91
CA CYS A 82 8.97 -1.85 -0.99
C CYS A 82 9.76 -3.12 -0.62
N THR A 83 10.07 -3.32 0.65
CA THR A 83 10.91 -4.41 1.13
C THR A 83 10.15 -5.43 1.98
N HIS A 84 8.99 -5.05 2.52
CA HIS A 84 8.16 -5.96 3.30
C HIS A 84 6.67 -5.65 3.14
N VAL A 85 5.85 -6.70 3.22
CA VAL A 85 4.39 -6.62 3.17
C VAL A 85 3.83 -7.48 4.29
N ALA A 86 2.89 -6.92 5.05
CA ALA A 86 2.20 -7.62 6.14
C ALA A 86 0.68 -7.47 6.00
N VAL A 87 -0.06 -8.52 6.33
CA VAL A 87 -1.52 -8.55 6.27
C VAL A 87 -2.08 -8.94 7.64
N ALA A 88 -3.10 -8.22 8.09
CA ALA A 88 -3.88 -8.58 9.26
C ALA A 88 -5.37 -8.62 8.92
N VAL A 89 -6.05 -9.68 9.35
CA VAL A 89 -7.49 -9.89 9.17
C VAL A 89 -8.13 -9.90 10.55
N ASN A 90 -9.10 -9.02 10.79
CA ASN A 90 -9.76 -8.87 12.09
C ASN A 90 -8.74 -8.70 13.25
N ASP A 91 -7.78 -7.76 13.08
CA ASP A 91 -6.65 -7.48 14.00
C ASP A 91 -5.65 -8.61 14.21
N ARG A 92 -5.76 -9.72 13.49
CA ARG A 92 -4.83 -10.85 13.62
C ARG A 92 -3.91 -10.89 12.42
N ALA A 93 -2.61 -10.75 12.66
CA ALA A 93 -1.61 -10.96 11.63
C ALA A 93 -1.73 -12.39 11.07
N ILE A 94 -1.70 -12.49 9.75
CA ILE A 94 -1.65 -13.77 9.04
C ILE A 94 -0.31 -13.87 8.30
N PRO A 95 0.16 -15.09 7.99
CA PRO A 95 1.23 -15.26 7.01
C PRO A 95 0.87 -14.56 5.71
N LEU A 96 1.85 -13.95 5.03
CA LEU A 96 1.60 -13.30 3.75
C LEU A 96 1.01 -14.34 2.78
N PRO A 97 -0.21 -14.14 2.25
CA PRO A 97 -0.93 -15.18 1.55
C PRO A 97 -0.51 -15.19 0.07
N ILE A 98 0.77 -15.49 -0.15
CA ILE A 98 1.38 -15.79 -1.45
C ILE A 98 1.45 -17.30 -1.64
N ALA A 99 1.68 -17.77 -2.86
CA ALA A 99 1.88 -19.20 -3.10
C ALA A 99 3.09 -19.74 -2.30
N PRO A 100 2.99 -20.93 -1.68
CA PRO A 100 1.85 -21.86 -1.69
C PRO A 100 0.83 -21.63 -0.55
N GLU A 101 1.06 -20.68 0.37
CA GLU A 101 0.19 -20.42 1.53
C GLU A 101 -1.25 -20.11 1.10
N ASN A 102 -1.41 -19.39 0.00
CA ASN A 102 -2.73 -19.00 -0.49
C ASN A 102 -3.66 -20.16 -0.88
N ASN A 103 -3.13 -21.36 -1.15
CA ASN A 103 -3.90 -22.54 -1.52
C ASN A 103 -4.84 -23.05 -0.41
N ARG A 104 -4.67 -22.55 0.83
CA ARG A 104 -5.56 -22.88 1.95
C ARG A 104 -6.89 -22.12 1.91
N TYR A 105 -6.96 -21.02 1.16
CA TYR A 105 -8.12 -20.13 1.13
C TYR A 105 -9.06 -20.48 -0.02
N THR A 106 -10.31 -20.08 0.13
CA THR A 106 -11.38 -20.33 -0.83
C THR A 106 -11.90 -19.02 -1.44
N ASP A 107 -12.94 -19.08 -2.26
CA ASP A 107 -13.65 -17.90 -2.77
C ASP A 107 -14.74 -17.37 -1.80
N HIS A 108 -14.79 -17.92 -0.58
CA HIS A 108 -15.76 -17.59 0.47
C HIS A 108 -15.15 -16.89 1.70
N GLU A 109 -13.94 -16.36 1.58
CA GLU A 109 -13.26 -15.66 2.67
C GLU A 109 -13.93 -14.31 2.98
N THR A 110 -14.23 -14.07 4.26
CA THR A 110 -14.88 -12.84 4.71
C THR A 110 -14.23 -12.26 5.97
N ALA A 111 -14.30 -10.93 6.13
CA ALA A 111 -13.75 -10.23 7.28
C ALA A 111 -14.62 -9.02 7.68
N GLU A 112 -14.47 -8.57 8.93
CA GLU A 112 -15.03 -7.31 9.40
C GLU A 112 -14.08 -6.14 9.08
N LYS A 113 -12.77 -6.41 9.06
CA LYS A 113 -11.73 -5.46 8.71
C LYS A 113 -10.47 -6.14 8.21
N VAL A 114 -9.75 -5.45 7.34
CA VAL A 114 -8.45 -5.87 6.84
C VAL A 114 -7.47 -4.70 6.92
N ALA A 115 -6.26 -4.99 7.40
CA ALA A 115 -5.13 -4.09 7.31
C ALA A 115 -4.05 -4.72 6.43
N ILE A 116 -3.50 -3.93 5.50
CA ILE A 116 -2.31 -4.29 4.74
C ILE A 116 -1.27 -3.18 4.88
N THR A 117 -0.07 -3.57 5.29
CA THR A 117 1.06 -2.68 5.50
C THR A 117 2.13 -2.96 4.48
N PHE A 118 2.57 -1.92 3.79
CA PHE A 118 3.73 -1.92 2.91
C PHE A 118 4.86 -1.15 3.60
N THR A 119 5.97 -1.83 3.82
CA THR A 119 7.17 -1.22 4.39
C THR A 119 8.14 -0.91 3.26
N TYR A 120 8.51 0.36 3.17
CA TYR A 120 9.45 0.86 2.18
C TYR A 120 10.76 1.28 2.83
N THR A 121 11.86 1.12 2.09
CA THR A 121 13.16 1.69 2.44
C THR A 121 13.59 2.72 1.42
N THR A 122 14.20 3.79 1.92
CA THR A 122 14.74 4.89 1.10
C THR A 122 16.26 4.78 0.97
N PRO A 123 16.86 5.26 -0.13
CA PRO A 123 18.31 5.33 -0.33
C PRO A 123 18.98 6.46 0.48
N THR A 124 18.34 7.02 1.52
CA THR A 124 18.97 8.04 2.37
C THR A 124 20.13 7.45 3.17
N VAL A 125 21.00 8.31 3.70
CA VAL A 125 22.07 7.91 4.62
C VAL A 125 21.92 8.70 5.93
N PRO A 126 21.56 8.03 7.05
CA PRO A 126 21.19 6.62 7.16
C PRO A 126 19.89 6.30 6.40
N THR A 127 19.66 5.02 6.10
CA THR A 127 18.42 4.53 5.46
C THR A 127 17.22 4.85 6.34
N THR A 128 16.17 5.41 5.73
CA THR A 128 14.88 5.64 6.38
C THR A 128 13.89 4.57 5.95
N THR A 129 13.16 4.01 6.92
CA THR A 129 12.06 3.06 6.70
C THR A 129 10.72 3.78 6.85
N VAL A 130 9.75 3.47 6.00
CA VAL A 130 8.41 4.06 6.01
C VAL A 130 7.37 2.96 5.89
N ASP A 131 6.41 2.93 6.82
CA ASP A 131 5.27 2.03 6.77
C ASP A 131 4.03 2.77 6.25
N VAL A 132 3.38 2.19 5.25
CA VAL A 132 2.08 2.64 4.74
C VAL A 132 1.06 1.54 5.00
N THR A 133 0.14 1.81 5.92
CA THR A 133 -0.96 0.89 6.27
C THR A 133 -2.27 1.37 5.68
N TYR A 134 -2.91 0.50 4.89
CA TYR A 134 -4.29 0.67 4.45
C TYR A 134 -5.19 -0.12 5.39
N GLN A 135 -6.23 0.53 5.91
CA GLN A 135 -7.29 -0.12 6.69
C GLN A 135 -8.59 -0.04 5.90
N VAL A 136 -9.23 -1.19 5.71
CA VAL A 136 -10.50 -1.36 5.00
C VAL A 136 -11.50 -2.01 5.93
#